data_AF-A0A357CPM4-F1
#
_entry.id   AF-A0A357CPM4-F1
#
_cell.length_a   1.000
_cell.length_b   1.000
_cell.length_c   1.000
_cell.angle_alpha   90.00
_cell.angle_beta   90.00
_cell.angle_gamma   90.00
#
_symmetry.space_group_name_H-M   'P 1'
#
loop_
_entity.id
_entity.type
_entity.pdbx_description
1 polymer ?
#
loop_
_entity_poly.entity_id
_entity_poly.type
_entity_poly.pdbx_seq_one_letter_code
_entity_poly.pdbx_strand_id
1 'polypeptide(L)'
;MTPPRSALTYALTLLGRRDYSTFEIEEKLKGKGYPLEEISTAVGRLREWNYLDDKKYIRRQIDKYRTAHKSRTYIRQRLKLAGLEPILVDESLNRWYSP
;
A
#
# COMPACT_ATOMS: atom_id res chain seq x y z
N MET A 1 -21.48 -3.38 15.21
CA MET A 1 -21.02 -4.78 15.20
C MET A 1 -19.52 -4.76 15.02
N THR A 2 -18.77 -4.86 16.12
CA THR A 2 -17.30 -4.82 16.10
C THR A 2 -16.77 -6.09 15.40
N PRO A 3 -15.81 -6.00 14.47
CA PRO A 3 -15.26 -7.19 13.85
C PRO A 3 -14.66 -8.13 14.91
N PRO A 4 -14.70 -9.46 14.72
CA PRO A 4 -14.27 -10.44 15.74
C PRO A 4 -12.75 -10.44 16.02
N ARG A 5 -11.96 -9.63 15.30
CA ARG A 5 -10.52 -9.44 15.47
C ARG A 5 -10.23 -7.95 15.37
N SER A 6 -9.18 -7.46 16.02
CA SER A 6 -8.80 -6.04 15.91
C SER A 6 -8.36 -5.65 14.49
N ALA A 7 -8.45 -4.37 14.17
CA ALA A 7 -7.99 -3.80 12.91
C ALA A 7 -6.53 -4.17 12.62
N LEU A 8 -5.69 -4.17 13.65
CA LEU A 8 -4.28 -4.57 13.58
C LEU A 8 -4.11 -6.04 13.16
N THR A 9 -4.79 -6.97 13.83
CA THR A 9 -4.68 -8.41 13.51
C THR A 9 -5.21 -8.71 12.11
N TYR A 10 -6.28 -8.03 11.71
CA TYR A 10 -6.81 -8.17 10.36
C TYR A 10 -5.84 -7.60 9.31
N ALA A 11 -5.26 -6.42 9.56
CA ALA A 11 -4.25 -5.83 8.67
C ALA A 11 -2.99 -6.72 8.53
N LEU A 12 -2.50 -7.30 9.63
CA LEU A 12 -1.41 -8.29 9.58
C LEU A 12 -1.77 -9.51 8.74
N THR A 13 -3.01 -9.99 8.83
CA THR A 13 -3.49 -11.10 7.98
C THR A 13 -3.48 -10.73 6.50
N LEU A 14 -3.81 -9.48 6.16
CA LEU A 14 -3.75 -8.99 4.78
C LEU A 14 -2.29 -8.92 4.32
N LEU A 15 -1.42 -8.27 5.08
CA LEU A 15 0.00 -8.09 4.77
C LEU A 15 0.76 -9.42 4.65
N GLY A 16 0.35 -10.45 5.40
CA GLY A 16 0.92 -11.79 5.26
C GLY A 16 0.58 -12.49 3.93
N ARG A 17 -0.45 -12.04 3.20
CA ARG A 17 -0.84 -12.62 1.90
C ARG A 17 -0.14 -11.96 0.72
N ARG A 18 0.06 -10.64 0.79
CA ARG A 18 0.79 -9.84 -0.20
C ARG A 18 1.13 -8.47 0.37
N ASP A 19 2.00 -7.75 -0.31
CA ASP A 19 2.23 -6.34 -0.05
C ASP A 19 0.97 -5.50 -0.35
N TYR A 20 0.68 -4.54 0.54
CA TYR A 20 -0.36 -3.52 0.40
C TYR A 20 0.26 -2.13 0.63
N SER A 21 -0.28 -1.10 -0.02
CA SER A 21 0.00 0.27 0.37
C SER A 21 -0.71 0.64 1.68
N THR A 22 -0.29 1.73 2.32
CA THR A 22 -1.00 2.26 3.50
C THR A 22 -2.46 2.56 3.17
N PHE A 23 -2.72 3.21 2.03
CA PHE A 23 -4.07 3.49 1.56
C PHE A 23 -4.92 2.23 1.36
N GLU A 24 -4.38 1.18 0.71
CA GLU A 24 -5.14 -0.06 0.51
C GLU A 24 -5.50 -0.72 1.84
N ILE A 25 -4.62 -0.67 2.85
CA ILE A 25 -4.95 -1.17 4.20
C ILE A 25 -6.05 -0.34 4.84
N GLU A 26 -5.95 0.99 4.84
CA GLU A 26 -6.98 1.87 5.39
C GLU A 26 -8.35 1.61 4.77
N GLU A 27 -8.43 1.54 3.43
CA GLU A 27 -9.69 1.27 2.72
C GLU A 27 -10.25 -0.12 3.05
N LYS A 28 -9.39 -1.13 3.19
CA LYS A 28 -9.82 -2.47 3.62
C LYS A 28 -10.36 -2.47 5.05
N LEU A 29 -9.75 -1.71 5.95
CA LEU A 29 -10.21 -1.61 7.33
C LEU A 29 -11.53 -0.82 7.41
N LYS A 30 -11.64 0.31 6.71
CA LYS A 30 -12.89 1.08 6.60
C LYS A 30 -14.02 0.23 6.03
N GLY A 31 -13.78 -0.45 4.91
CA GLY A 31 -14.76 -1.35 4.29
C GLY A 31 -15.16 -2.54 5.16
N LYS A 32 -14.33 -2.91 6.15
CA LYS A 32 -14.66 -3.93 7.16
C LYS A 32 -15.46 -3.37 8.35
N GLY A 33 -15.59 -2.05 8.46
CA GLY A 33 -16.36 -1.37 9.50
C GLY A 33 -15.58 -1.05 10.78
N TYR A 34 -14.25 -1.00 10.73
CA TYR A 34 -13.47 -0.56 11.90
C TYR A 34 -13.59 0.97 12.11
N PRO A 35 -13.66 1.44 13.37
CA PRO A 35 -13.63 2.87 13.69
C PRO A 35 -12.34 3.55 13.22
N LEU A 36 -12.42 4.81 12.82
CA LEU A 36 -11.26 5.56 12.31
C LEU A 36 -10.10 5.63 13.32
N GLU A 37 -10.38 5.75 14.61
CA GLU A 37 -9.36 5.76 15.67
C GLU A 37 -8.60 4.43 15.76
N GLU A 38 -9.30 3.30 15.62
CA GLU A 38 -8.69 1.97 15.62
C GLU A 38 -7.85 1.76 14.36
N ILE A 39 -8.32 2.24 13.21
CA ILE A 39 -7.59 2.22 11.94
C ILE A 39 -6.29 3.02 12.07
N SER A 40 -6.38 4.26 12.56
CA SER A 40 -5.22 5.13 12.74
C SER A 40 -4.18 4.49 13.67
N THR A 41 -4.63 3.92 14.80
CA THR A 41 -3.75 3.21 15.75
C THR A 41 -3.08 2.01 15.11
N ALA A 42 -3.83 1.19 14.36
CA ALA A 42 -3.28 0.02 13.68
C ALA A 42 -2.27 0.40 12.60
N VAL A 43 -2.59 1.37 11.76
CA VAL A 43 -1.70 1.86 10.69
C VAL A 43 -0.43 2.47 11.29
N GLY A 44 -0.55 3.28 12.36
CA GLY A 44 0.59 3.84 13.09
C GLY A 44 1.58 2.76 13.54
N ARG A 45 1.09 1.73 14.25
CA ARG A 45 1.91 0.59 14.69
C ARG A 45 2.56 -0.16 13.53
N LEU A 46 1.82 -0.41 12.45
CA LEU A 46 2.36 -1.11 11.29
C LEU A 46 3.46 -0.30 10.58
N ARG A 47 3.39 1.04 10.60
CA ARG A 47 4.45 1.91 10.10
C ARG A 47 5.66 1.90 11.02
N GLU A 48 5.46 1.98 12.33
CA GLU A 48 6.53 1.86 13.34
C GLU A 48 7.29 0.53 13.22
N TRP A 49 6.56 -0.56 13.03
CA TRP A 49 7.13 -1.89 12.81
C TRP A 49 7.61 -2.13 11.38
N ASN A 50 7.54 -1.11 10.50
CA ASN A 50 8.04 -1.16 9.13
C ASN A 50 7.33 -2.20 8.23
N TYR A 51 6.12 -2.62 8.61
CA TYR A 51 5.23 -3.45 7.79
C TYR A 51 4.52 -2.63 6.71
N LEU A 52 4.27 -1.34 6.99
CA LEU A 52 3.76 -0.38 6.03
C LEU A 52 4.81 0.69 5.72
N ASP A 53 5.23 0.73 4.46
CA ASP A 53 6.16 1.73 3.92
C ASP A 53 5.85 1.90 2.44
N ASP A 54 5.16 3.00 2.10
CA ASP A 54 4.74 3.29 0.72
C ASP A 54 5.94 3.47 -0.23
N LYS A 55 7.09 3.96 0.25
CA LYS A 55 8.29 4.10 -0.58
C LYS A 55 8.86 2.72 -0.94
N LYS A 56 8.91 1.79 0.03
CA LYS A 56 9.30 0.39 -0.25
C LYS A 56 8.28 -0.30 -1.15
N TYR A 57 6.99 -0.11 -0.89
CA TYR A 57 5.93 -0.65 -1.71
C TYR A 57 6.05 -0.20 -3.16
N ILE A 58 6.24 1.10 -3.43
CA ILE A 58 6.44 1.65 -4.78
C ILE A 58 7.58 0.92 -5.49
N ARG A 59 8.76 0.82 -4.86
CA ARG A 59 9.93 0.18 -5.45
C ARG A 59 9.68 -1.28 -5.80
N ARG A 60 9.08 -2.04 -4.88
CA ARG A 60 8.73 -3.45 -5.09
C ARG A 60 7.72 -3.63 -6.23
N GLN A 61 6.69 -2.78 -6.30
CA GLN A 61 5.70 -2.86 -7.37
C GLN A 61 6.30 -2.48 -8.74
N ILE A 62 7.13 -1.44 -8.80
CA ILE A 62 7.83 -1.07 -10.04
C ILE A 62 8.67 -2.26 -10.53
N ASP A 63 9.49 -2.84 -9.66
CA ASP A 63 10.35 -3.97 -10.00
C ASP A 63 9.54 -5.19 -10.48
N LYS A 64 8.51 -5.58 -9.71
CA LYS A 64 7.59 -6.66 -10.08
C LYS A 64 6.96 -6.46 -11.46
N TYR A 65 6.43 -5.26 -11.74
CA TYR A 65 5.76 -5.00 -13.00
C TYR A 65 6.73 -4.83 -14.17
N ARG A 66 7.95 -4.36 -13.92
CA ARG A 66 9.04 -4.32 -14.92
C ARG A 66 9.43 -5.73 -15.36
N THR A 67 9.64 -6.63 -14.41
CA THR A 67 9.93 -8.05 -14.68
C THR A 67 8.79 -8.74 -15.42
N ALA A 68 7.55 -8.28 -15.22
CA ALA A 68 6.37 -8.73 -15.97
C ALA A 68 6.14 -7.96 -17.29
N HIS A 69 7.13 -7.22 -17.79
CA HIS A 69 7.10 -6.43 -19.04
C HIS A 69 5.90 -5.47 -19.17
N LYS A 70 5.43 -4.90 -18.06
CA LYS A 70 4.35 -3.91 -18.10
C LYS A 70 4.88 -2.53 -18.50
N SER A 71 4.06 -1.79 -19.24
CA SER A 71 4.40 -0.43 -19.69
C SER A 71 4.47 0.54 -18.51
N ARG A 72 5.27 1.61 -18.67
CA ARG A 72 5.37 2.69 -17.68
C ARG A 72 4.00 3.27 -17.32
N THR A 73 3.12 3.47 -18.30
CA THR A 73 1.75 3.97 -18.09
C THR A 73 0.92 3.03 -17.22
N TYR A 74 0.99 1.72 -17.47
CA TYR A 74 0.32 0.72 -16.64
C TYR A 74 0.81 0.80 -15.19
N ILE A 75 2.11 0.83 -14.98
CA ILE A 75 2.71 0.87 -13.63
C ILE A 75 2.27 2.15 -12.90
N ARG A 76 2.33 3.31 -13.57
CA ARG A 76 1.89 4.59 -13.02
C ARG A 76 0.43 4.54 -12.59
N GLN A 77 -0.46 4.02 -13.43
CA GLN A 77 -1.88 3.93 -13.11
C GLN A 77 -2.13 2.98 -11.93
N ARG A 78 -1.45 1.82 -11.89
CA ARG A 78 -1.55 0.87 -10.78
C ARG A 78 -1.12 1.47 -9.45
N LEU A 79 -0.03 2.24 -9.43
CA LEU A 79 0.46 2.91 -8.22
C LEU A 79 -0.49 4.01 -7.76
N LYS A 80 -1.06 4.81 -8.69
CA LYS A 80 -2.09 5.80 -8.36
C LYS A 80 -3.36 5.16 -7.77
N LEU A 81 -3.81 4.04 -8.33
CA LEU A 81 -4.94 3.28 -7.80
C LEU A 81 -4.68 2.69 -6.41
N ALA A 82 -3.41 2.48 -6.03
CA ALA A 82 -3.00 2.11 -4.69
C ALA A 82 -2.92 3.32 -3.74
N GLY A 83 -3.42 4.49 -4.13
CA GLY A 83 -3.49 5.70 -3.31
C GLY A 83 -2.16 6.40 -3.08
N LEU A 84 -1.16 6.14 -3.93
CA LEU A 84 0.16 6.74 -3.80
C LEU A 84 0.22 8.12 -4.45
N GLU A 85 0.89 9.04 -3.77
CA GLU A 85 1.09 10.41 -4.24
C GLU A 85 1.70 10.46 -5.65
N PRO A 86 1.06 11.15 -6.62
CA PRO A 86 1.52 11.21 -8.01
C PRO A 86 2.98 11.63 -8.15
N ILE A 87 3.42 12.60 -7.34
CA ILE A 87 4.79 13.11 -7.34
C ILE A 87 5.78 11.99 -7.00
N LEU A 88 5.54 11.25 -5.91
CA LEU A 88 6.41 10.14 -5.49
C LEU A 88 6.44 9.00 -6.52
N VAL A 89 5.30 8.72 -7.15
CA VAL A 89 5.21 7.73 -8.23
C VAL A 89 6.05 8.14 -9.43
N ASP A 90 5.96 9.40 -9.85
CA ASP A 90 6.67 9.91 -11.01
C ASP A 90 8.18 10.00 -10.78
N GLU A 91 8.60 10.50 -9.61
CA GLU A 91 9.99 10.49 -9.17
C GLU A 91 10.57 9.08 -9.18
N SER A 92 9.81 8.11 -8.64
CA SER A 92 10.25 6.72 -8.58
C SER A 92 10.36 6.09 -9.96
N LEU A 93 9.43 6.39 -10.88
CA LEU A 93 9.47 5.86 -12.25
C LEU A 93 10.59 6.49 -13.08
N ASN A 94 10.86 7.79 -12.92
CA ASN A 94 11.94 8.49 -13.63
C ASN A 94 13.32 7.91 -13.34
N ARG A 95 13.54 7.35 -12.15
CA ARG A 95 14.80 6.66 -11.81
C ARG A 95 15.05 5.42 -12.69
N TRP A 96 14.00 4.76 -13.17
CA TRP A 96 14.10 3.48 -13.92
C TRP A 96 13.79 3.60 -15.40
N TYR A 97 13.04 4.63 -15.76
CA TYR A 97 12.68 4.99 -17.11
C TYR A 97 13.11 6.43 -17.30
N SER A 98 14.29 6.65 -17.87
CA SER A 98 14.66 7.98 -18.36
C SER A 98 13.57 8.47 -19.34
N PRO A 99 13.27 9.78 -19.35
CA PRO A 99 12.35 10.37 -20.32
C PRO A 99 12.74 10.07 -21.76
#